data_AF-A0A755SDE9-F1
#
_entry.id   AF-A0A755SDE9-F1
#
_cell.length_a   1.000
_cell.length_b   1.000
_cell.length_c   1.000
_cell.angle_alpha   90.00
_cell.angle_beta   90.00
_cell.angle_gamma   90.00
#
_symmetry.space_group_name_H-M   'P 1'
#
loop_
_entity.id
_entity.type
_entity.pdbx_description
1 polymer ?
#
loop_
_entity_poly.entity_id
_entity_poly.type
_entity_poly.pdbx_seq_one_letter_code
_entity_poly.pdbx_strand_id
1 'polypeptide(L)'
;MEFKKEEQTNDENEALTKTSELIADMGDKIGEHLGDKYKAVAKEVAGDIKNFQGKTIRSFDDAMASLNKITSNPAMKINQADRDALVNAWKHVDAQDMANKLGNLSKAFKVADVVMKVEKVREKSIEGYETGNWGPLMLEVESWVLSGVAVGVAMGILGYAAPVVATTVGLPVTAITIAGIIGISYLASFIDDKMADKINNEIIKPAH
;
A
#
# COMPACT_ATOMS: atom_id res chain seq x y z
N MET A 1 31.08 -14.58 -4.41
CA MET A 1 29.71 -14.88 -3.90
C MET A 1 29.30 -13.89 -2.81
N GLU A 2 30.24 -13.41 -1.97
CA GLU A 2 30.01 -12.39 -0.95
C GLU A 2 29.60 -11.02 -1.51
N PHE A 3 30.30 -10.49 -2.51
CA PHE A 3 29.96 -9.20 -3.15
C PHE A 3 28.50 -9.09 -3.64
N LYS A 4 27.93 -10.16 -4.23
CA LYS A 4 26.54 -10.17 -4.70
C LYS A 4 25.53 -10.16 -3.55
N LYS A 5 25.85 -10.80 -2.42
CA LYS A 5 24.98 -10.78 -1.22
C LYS A 5 25.01 -9.43 -0.54
N GLU A 6 26.17 -8.78 -0.51
CA GLU A 6 26.36 -7.45 0.07
C GLU A 6 25.62 -6.37 -0.74
N GLU A 7 25.71 -6.44 -2.08
CA GLU A 7 24.96 -5.55 -2.99
C GLU A 7 23.44 -5.74 -2.84
N GLN A 8 22.95 -6.99 -2.83
CA GLN A 8 21.53 -7.28 -2.59
C GLN A 8 21.01 -6.80 -1.23
N THR A 9 21.86 -6.85 -0.20
CA THR A 9 21.50 -6.37 1.15
C THR A 9 21.43 -4.85 1.18
N ASN A 10 22.31 -4.16 0.44
CA ASN A 10 22.30 -2.72 0.33
C ASN A 10 21.08 -2.22 -0.45
N ASP A 11 20.74 -2.87 -1.58
CA ASP A 11 19.56 -2.52 -2.37
C ASP A 11 18.26 -2.73 -1.59
N GLU A 12 18.16 -3.82 -0.81
CA GLU A 12 16.99 -4.07 0.04
C GLU A 12 16.87 -3.00 1.14
N ASN A 13 17.97 -2.63 1.80
CA ASN A 13 17.97 -1.58 2.81
C ASN A 13 17.60 -0.22 2.25
N GLU A 14 18.10 0.09 1.05
CA GLU A 14 17.73 1.31 0.34
C GLU A 14 16.24 1.31 0.00
N ALA A 15 15.71 0.20 -0.54
CA ALA A 15 14.29 0.05 -0.85
C ALA A 15 13.41 0.20 0.38
N LEU A 16 13.75 -0.45 1.51
CA LEU A 16 13.00 -0.32 2.77
C LEU A 16 13.04 1.11 3.32
N THR A 17 14.21 1.75 3.29
CA THR A 17 14.35 3.14 3.75
C THR A 17 13.52 4.09 2.90
N LYS A 18 13.59 3.96 1.57
CA LYS A 18 12.85 4.83 0.65
C LYS A 18 11.35 4.57 0.71
N THR A 19 10.94 3.32 0.91
CA THR A 19 9.54 2.98 1.15
C THR A 19 9.05 3.59 2.44
N SER A 20 9.85 3.54 3.52
CA SER A 20 9.51 4.15 4.81
C SER A 20 9.28 5.66 4.67
N GLU A 21 10.21 6.37 4.03
CA GLU A 21 10.10 7.81 3.76
C GLU A 21 8.83 8.14 2.98
N LEU A 22 8.59 7.38 1.91
CA LEU A 22 7.42 7.54 1.06
C LEU A 22 6.10 7.34 1.81
N ILE A 23 6.02 6.33 2.69
CA ILE A 23 4.81 6.08 3.49
C ILE A 23 4.59 7.16 4.53
N ALA A 24 5.66 7.68 5.13
CA ALA A 24 5.56 8.84 6.03
C ALA A 24 5.04 10.08 5.28
N ASP A 25 5.59 10.37 4.10
CA ASP A 25 5.18 11.52 3.27
C ASP A 25 3.74 11.40 2.78
N MET A 26 3.34 10.22 2.29
CA MET A 26 1.94 9.94 1.92
C MET A 26 1.01 10.00 3.14
N GLY A 27 1.51 9.54 4.29
CA GLY A 27 0.87 9.67 5.59
C GLY A 27 0.54 11.12 5.94
N ASP A 28 1.53 12.01 5.82
CA ASP A 28 1.37 13.43 6.09
C ASP A 28 0.39 14.09 5.09
N LYS A 29 0.52 13.79 3.79
CA LYS A 29 -0.36 14.33 2.72
C LYS A 29 -1.82 13.90 2.90
N ILE A 30 -2.09 12.60 3.01
CA ILE A 30 -3.46 12.09 3.17
C ILE A 30 -4.00 12.50 4.55
N GLY A 31 -3.13 12.56 5.56
CA GLY A 31 -3.46 13.01 6.90
C GLY A 31 -3.91 14.48 6.99
N GLU A 32 -3.69 15.31 5.98
CA GLU A 32 -4.32 16.64 5.89
C GLU A 32 -5.86 16.54 5.85
N HIS A 33 -6.39 15.44 5.30
CA HIS A 33 -7.82 15.15 5.26
C HIS A 33 -8.27 14.24 6.40
N LEU A 34 -7.46 13.25 6.79
CA LEU A 34 -7.84 12.20 7.76
C LEU A 34 -7.44 12.54 9.22
N GLY A 35 -6.58 13.53 9.42
CA GLY A 35 -6.15 14.01 10.74
C GLY A 35 -4.94 13.26 11.33
N ASP A 36 -4.52 13.71 12.52
CA ASP A 36 -3.25 13.31 13.13
C ASP A 36 -3.16 11.83 13.51
N LYS A 37 -4.28 11.18 13.82
CA LYS A 37 -4.30 9.74 14.10
C LYS A 37 -3.88 8.91 12.88
N TYR A 38 -4.33 9.30 11.69
CA TYR A 38 -3.90 8.66 10.46
C TYR A 38 -2.40 8.88 10.22
N LYS A 39 -1.90 10.11 10.43
CA LYS A 39 -0.47 10.42 10.32
C LYS A 39 0.37 9.57 11.25
N ALA A 40 -0.09 9.39 12.50
CA ALA A 40 0.61 8.58 13.49
C ALA A 40 0.71 7.10 13.07
N VAL A 41 -0.39 6.51 12.61
CA VAL A 41 -0.40 5.13 12.10
C VAL A 41 0.49 4.98 10.86
N ALA A 42 0.41 5.92 9.92
CA ALA A 42 1.28 5.89 8.73
C ALA A 42 2.77 5.94 9.11
N LYS A 43 3.14 6.76 10.11
CA LYS A 43 4.52 6.84 10.62
C LYS A 43 4.97 5.57 11.34
N GLU A 44 4.07 4.88 12.01
CA GLU A 44 4.36 3.58 12.63
C GLU A 44 4.57 2.51 11.57
N VAL A 45 3.68 2.39 10.58
CA VAL A 45 3.86 1.48 9.44
C VAL A 45 5.16 1.80 8.70
N ALA A 46 5.49 3.07 8.48
CA ALA A 46 6.78 3.48 7.93
C ALA A 46 7.95 3.01 8.81
N GLY A 47 7.84 3.14 10.13
CA GLY A 47 8.81 2.64 11.10
C GLY A 47 9.00 1.12 11.01
N ASP A 48 7.91 0.36 10.89
CA ASP A 48 7.97 -1.09 10.75
C ASP A 48 8.64 -1.52 9.45
N ILE A 49 8.33 -0.83 8.35
CA ILE A 49 8.98 -1.04 7.04
C ILE A 49 10.47 -0.78 7.13
N LYS A 50 10.89 0.33 7.75
CA LYS A 50 12.32 0.66 7.92
C LYS A 50 13.09 -0.45 8.65
N ASN A 51 12.43 -1.12 9.60
CA ASN A 51 12.99 -2.18 10.42
C ASN A 51 12.63 -3.59 9.90
N PHE A 52 12.29 -3.73 8.62
CA PHE A 52 11.86 -4.99 8.02
C PHE A 52 12.99 -5.80 7.37
N GLN A 53 14.24 -5.32 7.45
CA GLN A 53 15.40 -5.99 6.87
C GLN A 53 15.51 -7.45 7.36
N GLY A 54 15.65 -8.38 6.42
CA GLY A 54 15.83 -9.81 6.72
C GLY A 54 14.56 -10.53 7.19
N LYS A 55 13.40 -9.86 7.21
CA LYS A 55 12.10 -10.46 7.49
C LYS A 55 11.39 -10.85 6.21
N THR A 56 10.45 -11.78 6.32
CA THR A 56 9.50 -12.13 5.26
C THR A 56 8.16 -11.46 5.52
N ILE A 57 7.43 -11.09 4.48
CA ILE A 57 6.03 -10.68 4.61
C ILE A 57 5.19 -11.84 5.19
N ARG A 58 4.08 -11.49 5.83
CA ARG A 58 3.07 -12.46 6.26
C ARG A 58 2.45 -13.15 5.04
N SER A 59 1.97 -14.38 5.25
CA SER A 59 1.31 -15.17 4.19
C SER A 59 0.06 -14.47 3.67
N PHE A 60 -0.38 -14.83 2.46
CA PHE A 60 -1.64 -14.32 1.90
C PHE A 60 -2.82 -14.50 2.86
N ASP A 61 -2.99 -15.68 3.46
CA ASP A 61 -4.11 -15.96 4.37
C ASP A 61 -4.06 -15.06 5.61
N ASP A 62 -2.87 -14.89 6.20
CA ASP A 62 -2.65 -14.06 7.37
C ASP A 62 -2.88 -12.57 7.07
N ALA A 63 -2.38 -12.10 5.94
CA ALA A 63 -2.54 -10.72 5.51
C ALA A 63 -4.00 -10.43 5.13
N MET A 64 -4.69 -11.36 4.48
CA MET A 64 -6.13 -11.24 4.19
C MET A 64 -6.97 -11.23 5.46
N ALA A 65 -6.64 -12.04 6.47
CA ALA A 65 -7.33 -12.00 7.75
C ALA A 65 -7.25 -10.60 8.39
N SER A 66 -6.07 -9.98 8.38
CA SER A 66 -5.88 -8.61 8.87
C SER A 66 -6.62 -7.58 8.03
N LEU A 67 -6.53 -7.65 6.70
CA LEU A 67 -7.22 -6.72 5.81
C LEU A 67 -8.74 -6.81 5.97
N ASN A 68 -9.28 -8.02 6.10
CA ASN A 68 -10.72 -8.26 6.26
C ASN A 68 -11.27 -7.66 7.56
N LYS A 69 -10.49 -7.58 8.64
CA LYS A 69 -10.91 -6.86 9.86
C LYS A 69 -11.25 -5.40 9.57
N ILE A 70 -10.55 -4.79 8.62
CA ILE A 70 -10.68 -3.37 8.27
C ILE A 70 -11.78 -3.20 7.22
N THR A 71 -11.72 -3.96 6.13
CA THR A 71 -12.65 -3.81 4.99
C THR A 71 -14.06 -4.30 5.30
N SER A 72 -14.22 -5.20 6.28
CA SER A 72 -15.54 -5.65 6.75
C SER A 72 -16.17 -4.72 7.78
N ASN A 73 -15.46 -3.68 8.22
CA ASN A 73 -16.01 -2.70 9.14
C ASN A 73 -17.18 -1.95 8.47
N PRO A 74 -18.37 -1.84 9.07
CA PRO A 74 -19.51 -1.14 8.48
C PRO A 74 -19.20 0.32 8.07
N ALA A 75 -18.30 1.01 8.79
CA ALA A 75 -17.88 2.36 8.47
C ALA A 75 -16.96 2.44 7.23
N MET A 76 -16.45 1.31 6.75
CA MET A 76 -15.68 1.19 5.51
C MET A 76 -16.55 0.84 4.29
N LYS A 77 -17.88 0.83 4.46
CA LYS A 77 -18.80 0.58 3.34
C LYS A 77 -18.70 1.69 2.29
N ILE A 78 -18.33 1.30 1.08
CA ILE A 78 -18.21 2.21 -0.06
C ILE A 78 -19.58 2.33 -0.73
N ASN A 79 -20.11 3.55 -0.82
CA ASN A 79 -21.32 3.81 -1.61
C ASN A 79 -21.00 3.86 -3.11
N GLN A 80 -22.04 3.87 -3.95
CA GLN A 80 -21.85 3.82 -5.41
C GLN A 80 -21.09 5.03 -5.95
N ALA A 81 -21.34 6.24 -5.46
CA ALA A 81 -20.68 7.46 -5.94
C ALA A 81 -19.19 7.48 -5.59
N ASP A 82 -18.84 7.10 -4.36
CA ASP A 82 -17.45 6.97 -3.93
C ASP A 82 -16.74 5.87 -4.71
N ARG A 83 -17.40 4.72 -4.94
CA ARG A 83 -16.87 3.63 -5.77
C ARG A 83 -16.55 4.12 -7.18
N ASP A 84 -17.51 4.76 -7.85
CA ASP A 84 -17.34 5.24 -9.22
C ASP A 84 -16.22 6.28 -9.32
N ALA A 85 -16.14 7.18 -8.33
CA ALA A 85 -15.07 8.17 -8.26
C ALA A 85 -13.68 7.51 -8.10
N LEU A 86 -13.56 6.52 -7.21
CA LEU A 86 -12.31 5.79 -6.96
C LEU A 86 -11.88 4.95 -8.18
N VAL A 87 -12.81 4.22 -8.79
CA VAL A 87 -12.55 3.43 -10.00
C VAL A 87 -12.13 4.34 -11.14
N ASN A 88 -12.80 5.49 -11.33
CA ASN A 88 -12.41 6.46 -12.35
C ASN A 88 -11.04 7.07 -12.05
N ALA A 89 -10.71 7.37 -10.80
CA ALA A 89 -9.37 7.85 -10.42
C ALA A 89 -8.29 6.81 -10.79
N TRP A 90 -8.51 5.53 -10.49
CA TRP A 90 -7.60 4.45 -10.90
C TRP A 90 -7.48 4.33 -12.42
N LYS A 91 -8.58 4.48 -13.16
CA LYS A 91 -8.55 4.41 -14.62
C LYS A 91 -7.64 5.47 -15.26
N HIS A 92 -7.45 6.61 -14.59
CA HIS A 92 -6.56 7.69 -15.02
C HIS A 92 -5.11 7.56 -14.52
N VAL A 93 -4.79 6.56 -13.71
CA VAL A 93 -3.41 6.29 -13.31
C VAL A 93 -2.63 5.78 -14.51
N ASP A 94 -1.52 6.44 -14.81
CA ASP A 94 -0.52 6.00 -15.79
C ASP A 94 0.56 5.18 -15.07
N ALA A 95 0.60 3.87 -15.37
CA ALA A 95 1.54 2.95 -14.75
C ALA A 95 3.00 3.20 -15.17
N GLN A 96 3.23 3.68 -16.40
CA GLN A 96 4.56 3.99 -16.89
C GLN A 96 5.15 5.19 -16.17
N ASP A 97 4.37 6.26 -16.02
CA ASP A 97 4.76 7.46 -15.27
C ASP A 97 5.03 7.14 -13.81
N MET A 98 4.20 6.30 -13.19
CA MET A 98 4.38 5.88 -11.81
C MET A 98 5.66 5.05 -11.63
N ALA A 99 5.90 4.08 -12.51
CA ALA A 99 7.14 3.30 -12.52
C ALA A 99 8.39 4.18 -12.72
N ASN A 100 8.32 5.18 -13.61
CA ASN A 100 9.40 6.13 -13.82
C ASN A 100 9.68 6.95 -12.55
N LYS A 101 8.64 7.41 -11.87
CA LYS A 101 8.78 8.14 -10.60
C LYS A 101 9.38 7.26 -9.50
N LEU A 102 8.94 6.01 -9.36
CA LEU A 102 9.56 5.03 -8.46
C LEU A 102 11.05 4.85 -8.73
N GLY A 103 11.42 4.62 -10.00
CA GLY A 103 12.82 4.48 -10.40
C GLY A 103 13.68 5.73 -10.18
N ASN A 104 13.06 6.91 -10.11
CA ASN A 104 13.75 8.16 -9.77
C ASN A 104 13.95 8.35 -8.26
N LEU A 105 13.09 7.74 -7.42
CA LEU A 105 13.27 7.75 -5.97
C LEU A 105 14.47 6.91 -5.53
N SER A 106 14.64 5.75 -6.15
CA SER A 106 15.79 4.87 -5.90
C SER A 106 16.03 3.92 -7.07
N LYS A 107 17.30 3.59 -7.30
CA LYS A 107 17.70 2.56 -8.26
C LYS A 107 17.17 1.17 -7.88
N ALA A 108 16.93 0.91 -6.59
CA ALA A 108 16.40 -0.36 -6.11
C ALA A 108 15.00 -0.68 -6.70
N PHE A 109 14.23 0.34 -7.10
CA PHE A 109 12.92 0.15 -7.75
C PHE A 109 13.00 -0.05 -9.27
N LYS A 110 14.18 0.05 -9.89
CA LYS A 110 14.38 -0.22 -11.33
C LYS A 110 14.47 -1.72 -11.62
N VAL A 111 13.55 -2.50 -11.05
CA VAL A 111 13.45 -3.93 -11.30
C VAL A 111 12.72 -4.22 -12.60
N ALA A 112 12.96 -5.41 -13.15
CA ALA A 112 12.22 -5.88 -14.32
C ALA A 112 10.71 -5.82 -14.07
N ASP A 113 9.99 -5.43 -15.11
CA ASP A 113 8.53 -5.45 -15.16
C ASP A 113 7.85 -4.58 -14.10
N VAL A 114 8.54 -3.56 -13.55
CA VAL A 114 7.94 -2.64 -12.57
C VAL A 114 6.67 -1.97 -13.11
N VAL A 115 6.65 -1.64 -14.40
CA VAL A 115 5.45 -1.09 -15.09
C VAL A 115 4.30 -2.08 -15.02
N MET A 116 4.54 -3.36 -15.32
CA MET A 116 3.50 -4.40 -15.22
C MET A 116 3.05 -4.64 -13.78
N LYS A 117 3.96 -4.56 -12.81
CA LYS A 117 3.60 -4.68 -11.38
C LYS A 117 2.68 -3.54 -10.94
N VAL A 118 2.98 -2.31 -11.34
CA VAL A 118 2.10 -1.15 -11.11
C VAL A 118 0.76 -1.31 -11.82
N GLU A 119 0.74 -1.76 -13.08
CA GLU A 119 -0.49 -1.99 -13.83
C GLU A 119 -1.39 -3.02 -13.12
N LYS A 120 -0.80 -4.11 -12.61
CA LYS A 120 -1.55 -5.09 -11.84
C LYS A 120 -2.06 -4.56 -10.51
N VAL A 121 -1.33 -3.66 -9.83
CA VAL A 121 -1.86 -2.97 -8.64
C VAL A 121 -3.08 -2.14 -9.02
N ARG A 122 -3.03 -1.41 -10.14
CA ARG A 122 -4.15 -0.64 -10.67
C ARG A 122 -5.35 -1.52 -10.99
N GLU A 123 -5.18 -2.54 -11.83
CA GLU A 123 -6.26 -3.45 -12.25
C GLU A 123 -6.92 -4.15 -11.05
N LYS A 124 -6.11 -4.70 -10.14
CA LYS A 124 -6.62 -5.46 -9.00
C LYS A 124 -7.16 -4.57 -7.89
N SER A 125 -6.71 -3.32 -7.81
CA SER A 125 -7.36 -2.31 -6.96
C SER A 125 -8.74 -1.97 -7.50
N ILE A 126 -8.88 -1.76 -8.82
CA ILE A 126 -10.19 -1.54 -9.47
C ILE A 126 -11.13 -2.70 -9.13
N GLU A 127 -10.69 -3.94 -9.31
CA GLU A 127 -11.47 -5.13 -8.97
C GLU A 127 -11.93 -5.10 -7.50
N GLY A 128 -11.03 -4.77 -6.57
CA GLY A 128 -11.37 -4.68 -5.16
C GLY A 128 -12.38 -3.57 -4.83
N TYR A 129 -12.32 -2.41 -5.49
CA TYR A 129 -13.33 -1.35 -5.33
C TYR A 129 -14.68 -1.74 -5.94
N GLU A 130 -14.69 -2.42 -7.09
CA GLU A 130 -15.90 -2.84 -7.79
C GLU A 130 -16.62 -3.99 -7.06
N THR A 131 -15.85 -4.96 -6.56
CA THR A 131 -16.38 -6.25 -6.06
C THR A 131 -16.28 -6.43 -4.55
N GLY A 132 -15.41 -5.66 -3.88
CA GLY A 132 -15.02 -5.88 -2.49
C GLY A 132 -14.00 -7.01 -2.30
N ASN A 133 -13.57 -7.68 -3.37
CA ASN A 133 -12.59 -8.77 -3.31
C ASN A 133 -11.16 -8.22 -3.48
N TRP A 134 -10.44 -8.09 -2.36
CA TRP A 134 -9.04 -7.64 -2.35
C TRP A 134 -8.02 -8.78 -2.48
N GLY A 135 -8.49 -10.03 -2.49
CA GLY A 135 -7.66 -11.22 -2.59
C GLY A 135 -6.68 -11.21 -3.77
N PRO A 136 -7.13 -10.87 -5.00
CA PRO A 136 -6.26 -10.83 -6.18
C PRO A 136 -5.06 -9.91 -6.02
N LEU A 137 -5.23 -8.75 -5.38
CA LEU A 137 -4.14 -7.79 -5.12
C LEU A 137 -3.16 -8.34 -4.09
N MET A 138 -3.66 -8.88 -2.97
CA MET A 138 -2.80 -9.44 -1.93
C MET A 138 -2.00 -10.65 -2.45
N LEU A 139 -2.63 -11.54 -3.24
CA LEU A 139 -1.93 -12.64 -3.90
C LEU A 139 -0.86 -12.16 -4.89
N GLU A 140 -1.11 -11.05 -5.60
CA GLU A 140 -0.12 -10.51 -6.53
C GLU A 140 1.18 -10.13 -5.81
N VAL A 141 1.07 -9.43 -4.68
CA VAL A 141 2.23 -8.98 -3.91
C VAL A 141 2.99 -10.17 -3.35
N GLU A 142 2.29 -11.17 -2.78
CA GLU A 142 2.93 -12.40 -2.32
C GLU A 142 3.65 -13.13 -3.47
N SER A 143 3.02 -13.20 -4.65
CA SER A 143 3.60 -13.83 -5.83
C SER A 143 4.90 -13.16 -6.29
N TRP A 144 5.04 -11.83 -6.13
CA TRP A 144 6.29 -11.14 -6.43
C TRP A 144 7.42 -11.62 -5.54
N VAL A 145 7.16 -11.69 -4.24
CA VAL A 145 8.15 -12.13 -3.24
C VAL A 145 8.53 -13.59 -3.47
N LEU A 146 7.55 -14.46 -3.72
CA LEU A 146 7.79 -15.87 -4.06
C LEU A 146 8.58 -16.04 -5.36
N SER A 147 8.42 -15.11 -6.31
CA SER A 147 9.18 -15.09 -7.57
C SER A 147 10.57 -14.46 -7.43
N GLY A 148 10.99 -14.08 -6.21
CA GLY A 148 12.31 -13.57 -5.90
C GLY A 148 12.46 -12.05 -5.92
N VAL A 149 11.36 -11.28 -5.97
CA VAL A 149 11.40 -9.83 -5.74
C VAL A 149 11.74 -9.57 -4.27
N ALA A 150 12.73 -8.72 -4.02
CA ALA A 150 13.11 -8.34 -2.68
C ALA A 150 11.94 -7.65 -1.95
N VAL A 151 11.80 -7.91 -0.65
CA VAL A 151 10.60 -7.57 0.12
C VAL A 151 10.42 -6.04 0.19
N GLY A 152 11.50 -5.28 0.39
CA GLY A 152 11.48 -3.82 0.37
C GLY A 152 11.08 -3.26 -0.99
N VAL A 153 11.48 -3.90 -2.09
CA VAL A 153 11.07 -3.50 -3.43
C VAL A 153 9.56 -3.76 -3.63
N ALA A 154 9.06 -4.94 -3.24
CA ALA A 154 7.64 -5.27 -3.33
C ALA A 154 6.78 -4.30 -2.52
N MET A 155 7.18 -4.02 -1.26
CA MET A 155 6.51 -3.06 -0.40
C MET A 155 6.60 -1.63 -0.94
N GLY A 156 7.70 -1.23 -1.56
CA GLY A 156 7.82 0.10 -2.16
C GLY A 156 6.91 0.32 -3.37
N ILE A 157 6.82 -0.68 -4.24
CA ILE A 157 5.88 -0.65 -5.38
C ILE A 157 4.45 -0.56 -4.87
N LEU A 158 4.05 -1.44 -3.95
CA LEU A 158 2.71 -1.44 -3.36
C LEU A 158 2.42 -0.13 -2.63
N GLY A 159 3.34 0.31 -1.80
CA GLY A 159 3.21 1.48 -0.95
C GLY A 159 3.09 2.79 -1.72
N TYR A 160 3.73 2.89 -2.88
CA TYR A 160 3.57 4.03 -3.77
C TYR A 160 2.27 3.97 -4.58
N ALA A 161 1.96 2.80 -5.13
CA ALA A 161 0.86 2.66 -6.06
C ALA A 161 -0.49 2.66 -5.33
N ALA A 162 -0.66 1.83 -4.30
CA ALA A 162 -1.96 1.56 -3.69
C ALA A 162 -2.67 2.80 -3.11
N PRO A 163 -2.01 3.75 -2.43
CA PRO A 163 -2.69 4.91 -1.88
C PRO A 163 -2.80 6.08 -2.88
N VAL A 164 -2.34 5.93 -4.13
CA VAL A 164 -2.23 7.04 -5.10
C VAL A 164 -3.55 7.78 -5.29
N VAL A 165 -4.67 7.06 -5.36
CA VAL A 165 -5.98 7.65 -5.63
C VAL A 165 -6.48 8.49 -4.47
N ALA A 166 -6.03 8.25 -3.24
CA ALA A 166 -6.33 9.11 -2.09
C ALA A 166 -5.72 10.53 -2.25
N THR A 167 -4.80 10.70 -3.20
CA THR A 167 -4.17 11.99 -3.50
C THR A 167 -4.76 12.69 -4.73
N THR A 168 -5.78 12.10 -5.36
CA THR A 168 -6.43 12.63 -6.56
C THR A 168 -7.29 13.85 -6.19
N VAL A 169 -7.01 14.98 -6.85
CA VAL A 169 -7.76 16.22 -6.69
C VAL A 169 -9.21 16.03 -7.17
N GLY A 170 -10.17 16.53 -6.41
CA GLY A 170 -11.59 16.51 -6.76
C GLY A 170 -12.35 15.27 -6.29
N LEU A 171 -11.69 14.32 -5.62
CA LEU A 171 -12.41 13.25 -4.95
C LEU A 171 -13.19 13.76 -3.73
N PRO A 172 -14.37 13.19 -3.45
CA PRO A 172 -15.05 13.40 -2.17
C PRO A 172 -14.17 13.01 -0.99
N VAL A 173 -14.28 13.74 0.13
CA VAL A 173 -13.49 13.44 1.35
C VAL A 173 -13.74 12.02 1.86
N THR A 174 -14.95 11.49 1.68
CA THR A 174 -15.30 10.09 1.99
C THR A 174 -14.50 9.10 1.15
N ALA A 175 -14.42 9.30 -0.17
CA ALA A 175 -13.59 8.50 -1.06
C ALA A 175 -12.09 8.60 -0.72
N ILE A 176 -11.59 9.81 -0.43
CA ILE A 176 -10.19 10.01 0.02
C ILE A 176 -9.92 9.23 1.31
N THR A 177 -10.86 9.27 2.27
CA THR A 177 -10.75 8.56 3.55
C THR A 177 -10.68 7.05 3.33
N ILE A 178 -11.61 6.50 2.55
CA ILE A 178 -11.65 5.07 2.23
C ILE A 178 -10.35 4.64 1.54
N ALA A 179 -9.92 5.35 0.50
CA ALA A 179 -8.70 5.03 -0.23
C ALA A 179 -7.44 5.15 0.62
N GLY A 180 -7.35 6.17 1.48
CA GLY A 180 -6.23 6.36 2.39
C GLY A 180 -6.11 5.20 3.37
N ILE A 181 -7.24 4.83 4.00
CA ILE A 181 -7.28 3.72 4.96
C ILE A 181 -6.95 2.39 4.25
N ILE A 182 -7.57 2.08 3.11
CA ILE A 182 -7.30 0.85 2.38
C ILE A 182 -5.84 0.78 1.91
N GLY A 183 -5.30 1.88 1.38
CA GLY A 183 -3.93 1.97 0.88
C GLY A 183 -2.88 1.63 1.94
N ILE A 184 -2.99 2.21 3.15
CA ILE A 184 -2.07 1.89 4.25
C ILE A 184 -2.32 0.49 4.84
N SER A 185 -3.57 0.02 4.78
CA SER A 185 -3.98 -1.28 5.32
C SER A 185 -3.33 -2.46 4.60
N TYR A 186 -3.03 -2.35 3.31
CA TYR A 186 -2.34 -3.42 2.59
C TYR A 186 -0.95 -3.68 3.19
N LEU A 187 -0.15 -2.62 3.36
CA LEU A 187 1.19 -2.73 3.93
C LEU A 187 1.14 -3.22 5.36
N ALA A 188 0.29 -2.60 6.18
CA ALA A 188 0.07 -3.02 7.56
C ALA A 188 -0.23 -4.52 7.66
N SER A 189 -1.11 -5.02 6.79
CA SER A 189 -1.53 -6.43 6.80
C SER A 189 -0.39 -7.40 6.49
N PHE A 190 0.55 -7.04 5.61
CA PHE A 190 1.73 -7.84 5.31
C PHE A 190 2.81 -7.81 6.41
N ILE A 191 2.74 -6.85 7.34
CA ILE A 191 3.79 -6.59 8.33
C ILE A 191 3.40 -7.09 9.72
N ASP A 192 2.28 -6.62 10.27
CA ASP A 192 1.87 -6.88 11.65
C ASP A 192 0.34 -6.97 11.76
N ASP A 193 -0.16 -8.05 12.36
CA ASP A 193 -1.59 -8.30 12.51
C ASP A 193 -2.28 -7.30 13.44
N LYS A 194 -1.53 -6.74 14.40
CA LYS A 194 -2.01 -5.75 15.37
C LYS A 194 -2.31 -4.40 14.74
N MET A 195 -1.68 -4.08 13.60
CA MET A 195 -1.95 -2.82 12.90
C MET A 195 -3.39 -2.74 12.39
N ALA A 196 -4.00 -3.87 12.04
CA ALA A 196 -5.40 -3.89 11.64
C ALA A 196 -6.35 -3.47 12.76
N ASP A 197 -6.07 -3.92 13.99
CA ASP A 197 -6.86 -3.52 15.16
C ASP A 197 -6.64 -2.03 15.47
N LYS A 198 -5.41 -1.54 15.33
CA LYS A 198 -5.10 -0.12 15.52
C LYS A 198 -5.81 0.77 14.51
N ILE A 199 -5.76 0.43 13.22
CA ILE A 199 -6.44 1.16 12.15
C ILE A 199 -7.96 1.24 12.43
N ASN A 200 -8.57 0.12 12.81
CA ASN A 200 -9.98 0.06 13.17
C ASN A 200 -10.33 0.94 14.38
N ASN A 201 -9.49 0.94 15.42
CA ASN A 201 -9.82 1.62 16.67
C ASN A 201 -9.47 3.11 16.66
N GLU A 202 -8.42 3.50 15.93
CA GLU A 202 -7.90 4.87 15.97
C GLU A 202 -8.34 5.71 14.78
N ILE A 203 -8.45 5.12 13.59
CA ILE A 203 -8.74 5.87 12.36
C ILE A 203 -10.21 5.73 11.96
N ILE A 204 -10.73 4.50 11.95
CA ILE A 204 -12.11 4.25 11.53
C ILE A 204 -13.05 4.65 12.67
N LYS A 205 -13.80 5.75 12.47
CA LYS A 205 -14.81 6.16 13.45
C LYS A 205 -15.95 5.12 13.47
N PRO A 206 -16.43 4.70 14.65
CA PRO A 206 -17.63 3.88 14.74
C PRO A 206 -18.80 4.56 14.03
N ALA A 207 -19.58 3.81 13.26
CA ALA A 207 -20.87 4.29 12.78
C ALA A 207 -21.78 4.48 14.01
N HIS A 208 -22.12 5.74 14.35
CA HIS A 208 -23.10 6.08 15.37
C HIS A 208 -24.50 6.12 14.76
#